data_AF-A0A957U142-F1
#
_entry.id   AF-A0A957U142-F1
#
_cell.length_a   1.000
_cell.length_b   1.000
_cell.length_c   1.000
_cell.angle_alpha   90.00
_cell.angle_beta   90.00
_cell.angle_gamma   90.00
#
_symmetry.space_group_name_H-M   'P 1'
#
loop_
_entity.id
_entity.type
_entity.pdbx_description
1 polymer ?
#
loop_
_entity_poly.entity_id
_entity_poly.type
_entity_poly.pdbx_seq_one_letter_code
_entity_poly.pdbx_strand_id
1 'polypeptide(L)'
;MRDKNGNLWTYTYDDRGNLLIATDPLGQTEVNAYSGANDRIGVVDELGRETRYDYNGAGDLLAIEYADGATIIATYDAQGQMLTRTDEN
;
A
#
# COMPACT_ATOMS: atom_id res chain seq x y z
N MET A 1 -13.26 -5.08 -14.27
CA MET A 1 -14.23 -4.02 -14.65
C MET A 1 -13.83 -3.47 -16.02
N ARG A 2 -14.76 -3.21 -16.93
CA ARG A 2 -14.44 -2.51 -18.20
C ARG A 2 -14.83 -1.04 -18.08
N ASP A 3 -13.95 -0.15 -18.49
CA ASP A 3 -14.30 1.26 -18.61
C ASP A 3 -15.22 1.50 -19.82
N LYS A 4 -15.71 2.74 -19.99
CA LYS A 4 -16.56 3.12 -21.12
C LYS A 4 -15.87 3.01 -22.49
N ASN A 5 -14.55 2.87 -22.52
CA ASN A 5 -13.75 2.76 -23.72
C ASN A 5 -13.42 1.30 -24.07
N GLY A 6 -13.92 0.32 -23.29
CA GLY A 6 -13.68 -1.11 -23.49
C GLY A 6 -12.38 -1.62 -22.86
N ASN A 7 -11.65 -0.74 -22.18
CA ASN A 7 -10.40 -1.06 -21.52
C ASN A 7 -10.68 -1.93 -20.28
N LEU A 8 -10.01 -3.08 -20.19
CA LEU A 8 -10.27 -4.08 -19.16
C LEU A 8 -9.32 -3.91 -17.98
N TRP A 9 -9.88 -3.57 -16.83
CA TRP A 9 -9.22 -3.70 -15.54
C TRP A 9 -9.52 -5.06 -14.94
N THR A 10 -8.51 -5.78 -14.48
CA THR A 10 -8.69 -7.00 -13.68
C THR A 10 -8.22 -6.76 -12.27
N TYR A 11 -9.04 -7.20 -11.31
CA TYR A 11 -8.76 -7.07 -9.90
C TYR A 11 -8.85 -8.45 -9.28
N THR A 12 -7.87 -8.80 -8.45
CA THR A 12 -7.91 -10.01 -7.62
C THR A 12 -7.99 -9.58 -6.17
N TYR A 13 -8.74 -10.33 -5.37
CA TYR A 13 -8.96 -10.04 -3.97
C TYR A 13 -8.63 -11.27 -3.13
N ASP A 14 -8.24 -11.05 -1.88
CA ASP A 14 -8.15 -12.12 -0.89
C ASP A 14 -9.54 -12.51 -0.36
N ASP A 15 -9.59 -13.53 0.48
CA ASP A 15 -10.83 -14.03 1.10
C ASP A 15 -11.53 -13.00 2.01
N ARG A 16 -10.83 -11.92 2.37
CA ARG A 16 -11.33 -10.83 3.22
C ARG A 16 -11.79 -9.62 2.39
N GLY A 17 -11.62 -9.68 1.07
CA GLY A 17 -11.99 -8.61 0.14
C GLY A 17 -10.91 -7.54 -0.03
N ASN A 18 -9.68 -7.77 0.41
CA ASN A 18 -8.57 -6.87 0.13
C ASN A 18 -8.06 -7.06 -1.29
N LEU A 19 -7.77 -5.96 -1.98
CA LEU A 19 -7.28 -5.98 -3.35
C LEU A 19 -5.84 -6.50 -3.38
N LEU A 20 -5.58 -7.71 -3.87
CA LEU A 20 -4.22 -8.26 -3.97
C LEU A 20 -3.51 -7.81 -5.25
N ILE A 21 -4.21 -7.77 -6.37
CA ILE A 21 -3.61 -7.43 -7.67
C ILE A 21 -4.59 -6.59 -8.46
N ALA A 22 -4.12 -5.47 -8.99
CA ALA A 22 -4.82 -4.68 -9.99
C ALA A 22 -4.00 -4.69 -11.27
N THR A 23 -4.57 -5.18 -12.36
CA THR A 23 -3.98 -5.06 -13.69
C THR A 23 -4.81 -4.10 -14.51
N ASP A 24 -4.13 -3.09 -15.03
CA ASP A 24 -4.72 -2.11 -15.89
C ASP A 24 -4.89 -2.64 -17.33
N PRO A 25 -5.58 -1.89 -18.19
CA PRO A 25 -5.81 -2.29 -19.57
C PRO A 25 -4.57 -2.27 -20.47
N LEU A 26 -3.49 -1.61 -20.04
CA LEU A 26 -2.19 -1.59 -20.69
C LEU A 26 -1.34 -2.81 -20.29
N GLY A 27 -1.84 -3.66 -19.38
CA GLY A 27 -1.13 -4.81 -18.82
C GLY A 27 -0.23 -4.48 -17.65
N GLN A 28 -0.22 -3.24 -17.19
CA GLN A 28 0.51 -2.78 -16.01
C GLN A 28 -0.15 -3.35 -14.77
N THR A 29 0.65 -3.96 -13.89
CA THR A 29 0.14 -4.70 -12.74
C THR A 29 0.68 -4.11 -11.45
N GLU A 30 -0.22 -3.75 -10.55
CA GLU A 30 0.07 -3.37 -9.16
C GLU A 30 -0.27 -4.55 -8.25
N VAL A 31 0.67 -4.92 -7.38
CA VAL A 31 0.51 -6.00 -6.40
C VAL A 31 0.52 -5.40 -5.00
N ASN A 32 -0.53 -5.65 -4.22
CA ASN A 32 -0.68 -5.17 -2.86
C ASN A 32 -0.55 -6.36 -1.89
N ALA A 33 0.14 -6.14 -0.78
CA ALA A 33 0.33 -7.10 0.30
C ALA A 33 -0.34 -6.59 1.57
N TYR A 34 -1.02 -7.49 2.28
CA TYR A 34 -1.74 -7.18 3.52
C TYR A 34 -1.26 -8.06 4.66
N SER A 35 -1.27 -7.51 5.87
CA SER A 35 -0.99 -8.22 7.12
C SER A 35 -2.16 -9.12 7.51
N GLY A 36 -1.91 -10.03 8.47
CA GLY A 36 -2.97 -10.82 9.10
C GLY A 36 -4.02 -9.99 9.85
N ALA A 37 -3.76 -8.70 10.11
CA ALA A 37 -4.69 -7.74 10.71
C ALA A 37 -5.45 -6.89 9.66
N ASN A 38 -5.28 -7.19 8.36
CA ASN A 38 -5.94 -6.51 7.26
C ASN A 38 -5.35 -5.12 6.89
N ASP A 39 -4.14 -4.84 7.37
CA ASP A 39 -3.41 -3.60 7.07
C ASP A 39 -2.51 -3.79 5.85
N ARG A 40 -2.45 -2.81 4.95
CA ARG A 40 -1.64 -2.91 3.73
C ARG A 40 -0.16 -2.71 4.04
N ILE A 41 0.63 -3.78 4.11
CA ILE A 41 2.07 -3.75 4.45
C ILE A 41 3.00 -3.51 3.26
N GLY A 42 2.49 -3.63 2.04
CA GLY A 42 3.32 -3.39 0.86
C GLY A 42 2.52 -3.17 -0.41
N VAL A 43 3.12 -2.47 -1.35
CA VAL A 43 2.64 -2.33 -2.72
C VAL A 43 3.82 -2.36 -3.67
N VAL A 44 3.69 -3.11 -4.76
CA VAL A 44 4.65 -3.15 -5.86
C VAL A 44 3.93 -2.65 -7.09
N ASP A 45 4.42 -1.56 -7.68
CA ASP A 45 3.83 -1.01 -8.89
C ASP A 45 4.27 -1.75 -10.15
N GLU A 46 3.76 -1.31 -11.30
CA GLU A 46 4.06 -1.93 -12.59
C GLU A 46 5.53 -1.84 -13.03
N LEU A 47 6.30 -0.93 -12.44
CA LEU A 47 7.73 -0.78 -12.69
C LEU A 47 8.57 -1.64 -11.75
N GLY A 48 7.93 -2.44 -10.88
CA GLY A 48 8.59 -3.25 -9.87
C GLY A 48 9.12 -2.43 -8.69
N ARG A 49 8.65 -1.19 -8.52
CA ARG A 49 9.01 -0.34 -7.37
C ARG A 49 8.18 -0.77 -6.18
N GLU A 50 8.85 -1.28 -5.16
CA GLU A 50 8.23 -1.70 -3.91
C GLU A 50 8.15 -0.53 -2.93
N THR A 51 6.96 -0.30 -2.37
CA THR A 51 6.73 0.58 -1.23
C THR A 51 6.26 -0.27 -0.06
N ARG A 52 6.90 -0.13 1.11
CA ARG A 52 6.55 -0.86 2.33
C ARG A 52 5.93 0.05 3.35
N TYR A 53 5.01 -0.52 4.13
CA TYR A 53 4.30 0.19 5.19
C TYR A 53 4.43 -0.60 6.49
N ASP A 54 4.95 0.05 7.53
CA ASP A 54 5.02 -0.50 8.86
C ASP A 54 3.95 0.09 9.75
N TYR A 55 3.28 -0.76 10.53
CA TYR A 55 2.22 -0.37 11.44
C TYR A 55 2.55 -0.80 12.87
N ASN A 56 2.06 -0.04 13.85
CA ASN A 56 2.11 -0.44 15.25
C ASN A 56 1.02 -1.49 15.56
N GLY A 57 1.03 -2.05 16.77
CA GLY A 57 0.01 -3.02 17.20
C GLY A 57 -1.41 -2.47 17.32
N ALA A 58 -1.61 -1.16 17.18
CA ALA A 58 -2.91 -0.49 17.16
C ALA A 58 -3.41 -0.20 15.72
N GLY A 59 -2.60 -0.46 14.69
CA GLY A 59 -2.91 -0.18 13.29
C GLY A 59 -2.50 1.22 12.81
N ASP A 60 -1.73 1.97 13.59
CA ASP A 60 -1.21 3.28 13.17
C ASP A 60 0.08 3.10 12.35
N LEU A 61 0.21 3.89 11.28
CA LEU A 61 1.31 3.80 10.31
C LEU A 61 2.62 4.40 10.85
N LEU A 62 3.56 3.56 11.26
CA LEU A 62 4.85 3.97 11.81
C LEU A 62 5.85 4.43 10.75
N ALA A 63 5.91 3.75 9.61
CA ALA A 63 6.87 4.07 8.56
C ALA A 63 6.35 3.73 7.16
N ILE A 64 6.85 4.48 6.18
CA ILE A 64 6.69 4.20 4.75
C ILE A 64 8.08 4.22 4.13
N GLU A 65 8.49 3.11 3.54
CA GLU A 65 9.72 3.03 2.75
C GLU A 65 9.34 3.00 1.27
N TYR A 66 9.81 3.98 0.50
CA TYR A 66 9.59 4.04 -0.95
C TYR A 66 10.77 3.41 -1.71
N ALA A 67 10.51 2.99 -2.94
CA ALA A 67 11.51 2.35 -3.79
C ALA A 67 12.67 3.26 -4.21
N ASP A 68 12.49 4.57 -4.14
CA ASP A 68 13.54 5.58 -4.40
C ASP A 68 14.47 5.79 -3.20
N GLY A 69 14.20 5.12 -2.08
CA GLY A 69 14.94 5.24 -0.82
C GLY A 69 14.38 6.32 0.11
N ALA A 70 13.39 7.10 -0.34
CA ALA A 70 12.71 8.04 0.53
C ALA A 70 11.97 7.27 1.63
N THR A 71 12.04 7.79 2.85
CA THR A 71 11.40 7.17 4.01
C THR A 71 10.60 8.20 4.77
N ILE A 72 9.35 7.86 5.07
CA ILE A 72 8.51 8.64 5.95
C ILE A 72 8.41 7.90 7.27
N ILE A 73 8.71 8.57 8.37
CA ILE A 73 8.56 8.04 9.72
C ILE A 73 7.52 8.88 10.45
N ALA A 74 6.50 8.23 10.99
CA ALA A 74 5.51 8.86 11.85
C ALA A 74 5.53 8.26 13.25
N THR A 75 5.38 9.12 14.26
CA THR A 75 5.25 8.68 15.65
C THR A 75 3.88 9.07 16.18
N TYR A 76 3.36 8.27 17.10
CA TYR A 76 2.04 8.45 17.69
C TYR A 76 2.14 8.42 19.20
N ASP A 77 1.24 9.15 19.88
CA ASP A 77 1.07 9.04 21.32
C ASP A 77 0.25 7.80 21.71
N ALA A 78 0.10 7.58 23.01
CA ALA A 78 -0.68 6.47 23.55
C ALA A 78 -2.20 6.59 23.29
N GLN A 79 -2.67 7.68 22.68
CA GLN A 79 -4.06 7.90 22.28
C GLN A 79 -4.23 7.73 20.75
N GLY A 80 -3.17 7.37 20.02
CA GLY A 80 -3.21 7.22 18.55
C GLY A 80 -3.15 8.56 17.82
N GLN A 81 -2.77 9.66 18.48
CA GLN A 81 -2.59 10.94 17.81
C GLN A 81 -1.17 11.04 17.25
N MET A 82 -1.05 11.43 15.99
CA MET A 82 0.25 11.63 15.33
C MET A 82 1.02 12.76 16.03
N LEU A 83 2.18 12.44 16.59
CA LEU A 83 3.08 13.38 17.26
C LEU A 83 4.02 14.05 16.27
N THR A 84 4.67 13.24 15.43
CA THR A 84 5.63 13.72 14.43
C THR A 84 5.44 12.98 13.13
N ARG A 85 5.76 13.68 12.03
CA ARG A 85 5.99 13.06 10.73
C ARG A 85 7.28 13.64 10.18
N THR A 86 8.27 12.79 9.99
CA THR A 86 9.53 13.11 9.34
C THR A 86 9.51 12.51 7.95
N ASP A 87 9.83 13.31 6.95
CA ASP A 87 9.90 12.91 5.54
C ASP A 87 11.38 13.08 5.15
N GLU A 88 12.10 11.97 5.00
CA GLU A 88 13.53 11.94 4.67
C GLU A 88 13.72 11.54 3.20
N ASN A 89 14.46 12.37 2.45
CA ASN A 89 14.81 12.19 1.04
C ASN A 89 16.28 12.58 0.82
#